data_AF-A0A7S1VW16-F1
#
_entry.id   AF-A0A7S1VW16-F1
#
_cell.length_a   1.000
_cell.length_b   1.000
_cell.length_c   1.000
_cell.angle_alpha   90.00
_cell.angle_beta   90.00
_cell.angle_gamma   90.00
#
_symmetry.space_group_name_H-M   'P 1'
#
loop_
_entity.id
_entity.type
_entity.pdbx_description
1 polymer ?
#
loop_
_entity_poly.entity_id
_entity_poly.type
_entity_poly.pdbx_seq_one_letter_code
_entity_poly.pdbx_strand_id
1 'polypeptide(L)'
;RGLADPDKKLLIIVGDSVYDCTKWQWNHPGGHLTVRALCGKDATDPFYNTHVAERPLKMLKQYHFADLVKDDEEGDHLDEATVAFRELTAQFKKDGWYKPDMWYYYRKIPLYASLLGAVVYGVLCSDSLLVHAFAGVGLALFWQQMAFVGHDLGHNSVTHDRATDCDLGLIVGNLLTGISIGWWKRSHNVHHIVTNSCEN
;
A
#
# COMPACT_ATOMS: atom_id res chain seq x y z
N ARG A 1 3.04 -11.64 21.14
CA ARG A 1 3.77 -11.53 19.85
C ARG A 1 4.14 -10.06 19.71
N GLY A 2 5.35 -9.69 20.13
CA GLY A 2 5.86 -8.31 20.05
C GLY A 2 6.81 -8.18 18.86
N LEU A 3 6.99 -6.95 18.35
CA LEU A 3 7.98 -6.65 17.31
C LEU A 3 9.34 -7.24 17.69
N ALA A 4 10.08 -7.73 16.71
CA ALA A 4 11.45 -8.18 16.91
C ALA A 4 12.27 -7.10 17.61
N ASP A 5 12.94 -7.45 18.71
CA ASP A 5 13.87 -6.59 19.47
C ASP A 5 14.80 -5.81 18.51
N PRO A 6 14.89 -4.46 18.60
CA PRO A 6 15.70 -3.67 17.68
C PRO A 6 17.20 -4.03 17.69
N ASP A 7 17.68 -4.69 18.75
CA ASP A 7 19.08 -5.13 18.87
C ASP A 7 19.30 -6.55 18.34
N LYS A 8 18.25 -7.25 17.92
CA LYS A 8 18.34 -8.59 17.30
C LYS A 8 18.31 -8.49 15.78
N LYS A 9 18.96 -9.47 15.13
CA LYS A 9 18.92 -9.58 13.67
C LYS A 9 17.48 -9.68 13.16
N LEU A 10 17.14 -8.81 12.22
CA LEU A 10 15.90 -8.85 11.47
C LEU A 10 16.14 -9.64 10.19
N LEU A 11 15.85 -10.94 10.24
CA LEU A 11 15.98 -11.84 9.10
C LEU A 11 14.60 -12.12 8.49
N ILE A 12 14.51 -12.17 7.17
CA ILE A 12 13.32 -12.60 6.43
C ILE A 12 13.71 -13.63 5.38
N ILE A 13 12.78 -14.52 5.02
CA ILE A 13 12.95 -15.48 3.93
C ILE A 13 12.22 -14.94 2.70
N VAL A 14 12.85 -14.99 1.53
CA VAL A 14 12.21 -14.74 0.23
C VAL A 14 12.68 -15.81 -0.75
N GLY A 15 11.78 -16.70 -1.15
CA GLY A 15 12.10 -17.92 -1.87
C GLY A 15 13.05 -18.80 -1.06
N ASP A 16 14.10 -19.27 -1.69
CA ASP A 16 15.08 -20.18 -1.09
C ASP A 16 16.22 -19.46 -0.34
N SER A 17 16.11 -18.14 -0.11
CA SER A 17 17.17 -17.34 0.50
C SER A 17 16.70 -16.52 1.71
N VAL A 18 17.61 -16.33 2.65
CA VAL A 18 17.47 -15.52 3.86
C VAL A 18 18.17 -14.18 3.68
N TYR A 19 17.52 -13.09 4.10
CA TYR A 19 18.02 -11.72 3.97
C TYR A 19 18.09 -11.00 5.31
N ASP A 20 19.19 -10.28 5.56
CA ASP A 20 19.40 -9.46 6.76
C ASP A 20 18.96 -8.00 6.52
N CYS A 21 17.77 -7.67 7.01
CA CYS A 21 17.18 -6.35 6.87
C CYS A 21 17.44 -5.44 8.09
N THR A 22 18.30 -5.83 9.04
CA THR A 22 18.47 -5.15 10.34
C THR A 22 18.79 -3.67 10.21
N LYS A 23 19.72 -3.31 9.33
CA LYS A 23 20.06 -1.89 9.09
C LYS A 23 19.12 -1.23 8.08
N TRP A 24 18.65 -2.02 7.12
CA TRP A 24 17.92 -1.48 5.99
C TRP A 24 16.46 -1.12 6.31
N GLN A 25 15.83 -1.78 7.28
CA GLN A 25 14.43 -1.54 7.67
C GLN A 25 14.07 -0.06 7.84
N TRP A 26 15.00 0.75 8.36
CA TRP A 26 14.81 2.19 8.59
C TRP A 26 14.67 3.01 7.31
N ASN A 27 15.17 2.48 6.20
CA ASN A 27 15.13 3.06 4.87
C ASN A 27 14.07 2.40 3.96
N HIS A 28 13.29 1.42 4.45
CA HIS A 28 12.24 0.78 3.65
C HIS A 28 11.19 1.82 3.22
N PRO A 29 10.94 2.02 1.91
CA PRO A 29 9.97 3.00 1.43
C PRO A 29 8.55 2.77 1.94
N GLY A 30 8.17 1.52 2.24
CA GLY A 30 6.89 1.18 2.86
C GLY A 30 6.88 1.30 4.39
N GLY A 31 7.98 1.72 5.02
CA GLY A 31 8.13 1.85 6.47
C GLY A 31 8.72 0.61 7.15
N HIS A 32 9.47 0.82 8.23
CA HIS A 32 10.22 -0.24 8.93
C HIS A 32 9.33 -1.35 9.55
N LEU A 33 8.12 -1.01 9.98
CA LEU A 33 7.18 -1.96 10.60
C LEU A 33 6.74 -3.07 9.64
N THR A 34 6.64 -2.78 8.34
CA THR A 34 6.30 -3.80 7.31
C THR A 34 7.31 -4.93 7.28
N VAL A 35 8.60 -4.62 7.44
CA VAL A 35 9.68 -5.61 7.47
C VAL A 35 9.74 -6.31 8.83
N ARG A 36 9.60 -5.56 9.94
CA ARG A 36 9.63 -6.13 11.30
C ARG A 36 8.51 -7.12 11.55
N ALA A 37 7.32 -6.89 10.99
CA ALA A 37 6.18 -7.80 11.11
C ALA A 37 6.45 -9.19 10.50
N LEU A 38 7.42 -9.27 9.58
CA LEU A 38 7.84 -10.49 8.88
C LEU A 38 9.15 -11.09 9.41
N CYS A 39 9.71 -10.54 10.51
CA CYS A 39 10.92 -11.07 11.12
C CYS A 39 10.79 -12.57 11.44
N GLY A 40 11.72 -13.38 10.93
CA GLY A 40 11.77 -14.82 11.13
C GLY A 40 10.70 -15.61 10.39
N LYS A 41 10.04 -15.00 9.38
CA LYS A 41 8.99 -15.63 8.59
C LYS A 41 9.36 -15.69 7.11
N ASP A 42 8.66 -16.56 6.40
CA ASP A 42 8.56 -16.50 4.94
C ASP A 42 7.78 -15.24 4.52
N ALA A 43 8.48 -14.35 3.82
CA ALA A 43 8.01 -13.09 3.28
C ALA A 43 7.86 -13.13 1.76
N THR A 44 7.94 -14.31 1.12
CA THR A 44 7.91 -14.49 -0.33
C THR A 44 6.68 -13.84 -0.96
N ASP A 45 5.47 -14.22 -0.52
CA ASP A 45 4.24 -13.68 -1.09
C ASP A 45 4.06 -12.19 -0.80
N PRO A 46 4.22 -11.69 0.45
CA PRO A 46 4.20 -10.25 0.72
C PRO A 46 5.20 -9.46 -0.13
N PHE A 47 6.40 -10.00 -0.35
CA PHE A 47 7.43 -9.37 -1.16
C PHE A 47 6.97 -9.26 -2.62
N TYR A 48 6.59 -10.36 -3.28
CA TYR A 48 6.19 -10.35 -4.69
C TYR A 48 4.85 -9.65 -4.96
N ASN A 49 3.98 -9.54 -3.96
CA ASN A 49 2.73 -8.79 -4.09
C ASN A 49 2.94 -7.27 -4.11
N THR A 50 3.98 -6.78 -3.43
CA THR A 50 4.25 -5.34 -3.28
C THR A 50 5.42 -4.83 -4.13
N HIS A 51 6.34 -5.71 -4.53
CA HIS A 51 7.57 -5.36 -5.23
C HIS A 51 7.59 -5.90 -6.66
N VAL A 52 6.64 -5.45 -7.49
CA VAL A 52 6.50 -5.88 -8.89
C VAL A 52 7.60 -5.36 -9.83
N ALA A 53 8.37 -4.36 -9.40
CA ALA A 53 9.45 -3.77 -10.19
C ALA A 53 10.78 -4.54 -10.06
N GLU A 54 11.63 -4.43 -11.08
CA GLU A 54 12.95 -5.08 -11.11
C GLU A 54 13.92 -4.53 -10.05
N ARG A 55 13.79 -3.23 -9.70
CA ARG A 55 14.69 -2.54 -8.77
C ARG A 55 14.71 -3.17 -7.37
N PRO A 56 13.57 -3.43 -6.70
CA PRO A 56 13.55 -4.17 -5.44
C PRO A 56 14.32 -5.49 -5.46
N LEU A 57 14.16 -6.31 -6.51
CA LEU A 57 14.87 -7.58 -6.66
C LEU A 57 16.39 -7.38 -6.73
N LYS A 58 16.85 -6.35 -7.45
CA LYS A 58 18.28 -5.98 -7.51
C LYS A 58 18.81 -5.50 -6.16
N MET A 59 18.02 -4.73 -5.43
CA MET A 59 18.39 -4.25 -4.09
C MET A 59 18.44 -5.39 -3.06
N LEU A 60 17.50 -6.33 -3.13
CA LEU A 60 17.38 -7.45 -2.21
C LEU A 60 18.68 -8.28 -2.13
N LYS A 61 19.35 -8.46 -3.28
CA LYS A 61 20.65 -9.18 -3.38
C LYS A 61 21.74 -8.62 -2.47
N GLN A 62 21.72 -7.32 -2.17
CA GLN A 62 22.72 -6.67 -1.29
C GLN A 62 22.57 -7.08 0.18
N TYR A 63 21.43 -7.64 0.55
CA TYR A 63 21.10 -8.04 1.92
C TYR A 63 21.09 -9.56 2.09
N HIS A 64 21.57 -10.32 1.11
CA HIS A 64 21.65 -11.78 1.22
C HIS A 64 22.48 -12.18 2.44
N PHE A 65 21.96 -13.13 3.21
CA PHE A 65 22.56 -13.61 4.44
C PHE A 65 22.94 -15.08 4.35
N ALA A 66 22.02 -15.92 3.88
CA ALA A 66 22.23 -17.37 3.73
C ALA A 66 21.20 -17.95 2.75
N ASP A 67 21.46 -19.15 2.25
CA ASP A 67 20.45 -19.95 1.52
C ASP A 67 19.82 -20.97 2.45
N LEU A 68 18.55 -21.29 2.19
CA LEU A 68 17.84 -22.34 2.91
C LEU A 68 18.34 -23.72 2.44
N VAL A 69 18.51 -24.61 3.40
CA VAL A 69 18.74 -26.03 3.10
C VAL A 69 17.36 -26.65 2.86
N LYS A 70 17.15 -27.19 1.67
CA LYS A 70 15.93 -27.95 1.38
C LYS A 70 16.03 -29.29 2.09
N ASP A 71 15.04 -29.58 2.92
CA ASP A 71 14.85 -30.92 3.43
C ASP A 71 13.99 -31.68 2.41
N ASP A 72 14.63 -32.52 1.61
CA ASP A 72 13.98 -33.28 0.55
C ASP A 72 12.92 -34.26 1.10
N GLU A 73 12.94 -34.55 2.41
CA GLU A 73 11.98 -35.45 3.08
C GLU A 73 10.67 -34.75 3.49
N GLU A 74 10.68 -33.44 3.75
CA GLU A 74 9.51 -32.73 4.29
C GLU A 74 8.71 -31.97 3.23
N GLY A 75 9.29 -31.68 2.06
CA GLY A 75 8.63 -30.96 0.97
C GLY A 75 8.13 -29.56 1.34
N ASP A 76 8.02 -28.65 0.37
CA ASP A 76 7.31 -27.38 0.60
C ASP A 76 5.81 -27.67 0.71
N HIS A 77 5.35 -28.04 1.91
CA HIS A 77 3.93 -28.21 2.20
C HIS A 77 3.26 -26.84 2.36
N LEU A 78 2.96 -26.20 1.23
CA LEU A 78 2.06 -25.06 1.17
C LEU A 78 0.63 -25.53 1.44
N ASP A 79 -0.11 -24.77 2.24
CA ASP A 79 -1.52 -25.02 2.44
C ASP A 79 -2.32 -24.74 1.14
N GLU A 80 -3.49 -25.39 1.03
CA GLU A 80 -4.36 -25.27 -0.14
C GLU A 80 -4.75 -23.82 -0.46
N ALA A 81 -4.95 -22.98 0.56
CA ALA A 81 -5.34 -21.59 0.36
C ALA A 81 -4.19 -20.76 -0.22
N THR A 82 -2.94 -21.00 0.20
CA THR A 82 -1.75 -20.36 -0.37
C THR A 82 -1.59 -20.72 -1.84
N VAL A 83 -1.74 -22.00 -2.21
CA VAL A 83 -1.68 -22.44 -3.61
C VAL A 83 -2.77 -21.77 -4.43
N ALA A 84 -4.02 -21.83 -3.99
CA ALA A 84 -5.16 -21.22 -4.68
C ALA A 84 -4.99 -19.70 -4.84
N PHE A 85 -4.46 -19.00 -3.83
CA PHE A 85 -4.21 -17.57 -3.90
C PHE A 85 -3.12 -17.20 -4.92
N ARG A 86 -2.06 -17.99 -5.01
CA ARG A 86 -0.99 -17.81 -6.01
C ARG A 86 -1.53 -18.05 -7.42
N GLU A 87 -2.34 -19.08 -7.63
CA GLU A 87 -3.00 -19.35 -8.92
C GLU A 87 -3.91 -18.20 -9.35
N LEU A 88 -4.76 -17.70 -8.43
CA LEU A 88 -5.63 -16.56 -8.69
C LEU A 88 -4.83 -15.31 -9.06
N THR A 89 -3.76 -15.03 -8.31
CA THR A 89 -2.87 -13.89 -8.59
C THR A 89 -2.22 -14.03 -9.97
N ALA A 90 -1.78 -15.23 -10.36
CA ALA A 90 -1.22 -15.50 -11.68
C ALA A 90 -2.26 -15.29 -12.79
N GLN A 91 -3.51 -15.73 -12.57
CA GLN A 91 -4.61 -15.47 -13.49
C GLN A 91 -4.87 -13.98 -13.65
N PHE A 92 -4.97 -13.22 -12.55
CA PHE A 92 -5.20 -11.78 -12.62
C PHE A 92 -4.10 -11.02 -13.34
N LYS A 93 -2.84 -11.45 -13.16
CA LYS A 93 -1.69 -10.91 -13.91
C LYS A 93 -1.80 -11.22 -15.40
N LYS A 94 -2.12 -12.47 -15.76
CA LYS A 94 -2.28 -12.91 -17.15
C LYS A 94 -3.39 -12.15 -17.88
N ASP A 95 -4.52 -11.97 -17.20
CA ASP A 95 -5.71 -11.32 -17.75
C ASP A 95 -5.59 -9.78 -17.73
N GLY A 96 -4.54 -9.24 -17.09
CA GLY A 96 -4.23 -7.81 -17.10
C GLY A 96 -5.04 -6.96 -16.12
N TRP A 97 -5.66 -7.57 -15.10
CA TRP A 97 -6.48 -6.86 -14.10
C TRP A 97 -5.71 -5.85 -13.25
N TYR A 98 -4.37 -5.96 -13.19
CA TYR A 98 -3.51 -5.00 -12.49
C TYR A 98 -3.15 -3.78 -13.37
N LYS A 99 -3.63 -3.68 -14.61
CA LYS A 99 -3.43 -2.49 -15.45
C LYS A 99 -4.46 -1.43 -15.08
N PRO A 100 -4.04 -0.23 -14.67
CA PRO A 100 -4.97 0.83 -14.27
C PRO A 100 -5.72 1.37 -15.49
N ASP A 101 -7.04 1.49 -15.37
CA ASP A 101 -7.87 2.21 -16.33
C ASP A 101 -7.77 3.72 -16.07
N MET A 102 -6.87 4.41 -16.77
CA MET A 102 -6.73 5.88 -16.62
C MET A 102 -8.04 6.63 -16.90
N TRP A 103 -8.91 6.08 -17.76
CA TRP A 103 -10.18 6.70 -18.07
C TRP A 103 -11.11 6.75 -16.86
N TYR A 104 -11.02 5.79 -15.94
CA TYR A 104 -11.71 5.85 -14.66
C TYR A 104 -11.32 7.12 -13.90
N TYR A 105 -10.03 7.39 -13.71
CA TYR A 105 -9.56 8.56 -12.99
C TYR A 105 -9.90 9.87 -13.70
N TYR A 106 -9.73 9.95 -15.03
CA TYR A 106 -10.08 11.16 -15.79
C TYR A 106 -11.56 11.54 -15.67
N ARG A 107 -12.48 10.57 -15.65
CA ARG A 107 -13.92 10.83 -15.45
C ARG A 107 -14.25 11.31 -14.04
N LYS A 108 -13.47 10.88 -13.04
CA LYS A 108 -13.67 11.28 -11.65
C LYS A 108 -13.23 12.72 -11.37
N ILE A 109 -12.23 13.25 -12.08
CA ILE A 109 -11.75 14.63 -11.91
C ILE A 109 -12.88 15.67 -12.02
N PRO A 110 -13.63 15.79 -13.13
CA PRO A 110 -14.68 16.79 -13.25
C PRO A 110 -15.84 16.54 -12.27
N LEU A 111 -16.14 15.26 -11.96
CA LEU A 111 -17.15 14.91 -10.98
C LEU A 111 -16.79 15.48 -9.59
N TYR A 112 -15.58 15.21 -9.11
CA TYR A 112 -15.13 15.67 -7.79
C TYR A 112 -14.91 17.19 -7.74
N ALA A 113 -14.41 17.79 -8.82
CA ALA A 113 -14.28 19.24 -8.94
C ALA A 113 -15.65 19.93 -8.90
N SER A 114 -16.66 19.38 -9.59
CA SER A 114 -18.02 19.93 -9.58
C SER A 114 -18.68 19.79 -8.20
N LEU A 115 -18.45 18.66 -7.50
CA LEU A 115 -18.96 18.44 -6.16
C LEU A 115 -18.35 19.42 -5.16
N LEU A 116 -17.03 19.57 -5.16
CA LEU A 116 -16.34 20.53 -4.29
C LEU A 116 -16.75 21.97 -4.62
N GLY A 117 -16.87 22.30 -5.91
CA GLY A 117 -17.33 23.61 -6.37
C GLY A 117 -18.75 23.92 -5.89
N ALA A 118 -19.68 22.97 -5.97
CA ALA A 118 -21.04 23.12 -5.48
C ALA A 118 -21.10 23.32 -3.95
N VAL A 119 -20.27 22.58 -3.21
CA VAL A 119 -20.12 22.75 -1.75
C VAL A 119 -19.62 24.16 -1.41
N VAL A 120 -18.52 24.59 -2.03
CA VAL A 120 -17.93 25.92 -1.80
C VAL A 120 -18.93 27.03 -2.17
N TYR A 121 -19.60 26.89 -3.31
CA TYR A 121 -20.62 27.85 -3.74
C TYR A 121 -21.79 27.91 -2.75
N GLY A 122 -22.32 26.76 -2.33
CA GLY A 122 -23.43 26.69 -1.38
C GLY A 122 -23.11 27.34 -0.04
N VAL A 123 -21.86 27.22 0.43
CA VAL A 123 -21.40 27.86 1.67
C VAL A 123 -21.18 29.36 1.51
N LEU A 124 -20.64 29.81 0.37
CA LEU A 124 -20.31 31.23 0.18
C LEU A 124 -21.48 32.09 -0.29
N CYS A 125 -22.49 31.50 -0.92
CA CYS A 125 -23.57 32.23 -1.59
C CYS A 125 -24.95 32.06 -0.95
N SER A 126 -25.05 31.43 0.22
CA SER A 126 -26.34 31.22 0.90
C SER A 126 -26.18 31.14 2.42
N ASP A 127 -27.03 31.85 3.16
CA ASP A 127 -27.11 31.74 4.64
C ASP A 127 -28.08 30.64 5.13
N SER A 128 -28.70 29.89 4.21
CA SER A 128 -29.69 28.86 4.55
C SER A 128 -29.05 27.66 5.27
N LEU A 129 -29.57 27.34 6.46
CA LEU A 129 -29.17 26.17 7.23
C LEU A 129 -29.28 24.86 6.42
N LEU A 130 -30.33 24.72 5.62
CA LEU A 130 -30.53 23.53 4.78
C LEU A 130 -29.45 23.42 3.70
N VAL A 131 -29.08 24.54 3.07
CA VAL A 131 -28.00 24.56 2.06
C VAL A 131 -26.68 24.15 2.70
N HIS A 132 -26.37 24.68 3.90
CA HIS A 132 -25.18 24.28 4.65
C HIS A 132 -25.20 22.82 5.07
N ALA A 133 -26.36 22.28 5.48
CA ALA A 133 -26.50 20.86 5.80
C ALA A 133 -26.19 19.97 4.59
N PHE A 134 -26.76 20.29 3.42
CA PHE A 134 -26.46 19.57 2.18
C PHE A 134 -25.01 19.74 1.73
N ALA A 135 -24.43 20.93 1.88
CA ALA A 135 -23.01 21.16 1.60
C ALA A 135 -22.11 20.31 2.51
N GLY A 136 -22.46 20.15 3.78
CA GLY A 136 -21.77 19.25 4.70
C GLY A 136 -21.79 17.79 4.26
N VAL A 137 -22.95 17.29 3.81
CA VAL A 137 -23.07 15.94 3.23
C VAL A 137 -22.24 15.82 1.95
N GLY A 138 -22.28 16.81 1.07
CA GLY A 138 -21.49 16.86 -0.16
C GLY A 138 -19.99 16.83 0.12
N LEU A 139 -19.53 17.57 1.14
CA LEU A 139 -18.14 17.59 1.57
C LEU A 139 -17.70 16.24 2.14
N ALA A 140 -18.55 15.59 2.93
CA ALA A 140 -18.29 14.25 3.46
C ALA A 140 -18.11 13.22 2.33
N LEU A 141 -18.98 13.24 1.32
CA LEU A 141 -18.87 12.39 0.14
C LEU A 141 -17.60 12.71 -0.68
N PHE A 142 -17.27 13.99 -0.84
CA PHE A 142 -16.05 14.41 -1.51
C PHE A 142 -14.81 13.84 -0.81
N TRP A 143 -14.66 14.05 0.50
CA TRP A 143 -13.51 13.54 1.25
C TRP A 143 -13.43 12.03 1.26
N GLN A 144 -14.56 11.33 1.39
CA GLN A 144 -14.59 9.88 1.32
C GLN A 144 -14.08 9.39 -0.04
N GLN A 145 -14.47 10.04 -1.15
CA GLN A 145 -13.99 9.67 -2.48
C GLN A 145 -12.51 10.04 -2.69
N MET A 146 -12.06 11.20 -2.20
CA MET A 146 -10.66 11.59 -2.26
C MET A 146 -9.76 10.64 -1.44
N ALA A 147 -10.25 10.07 -0.34
CA ALA A 147 -9.51 9.09 0.44
C ALA A 147 -9.21 7.81 -0.37
N PHE A 148 -10.13 7.34 -1.23
CA PHE A 148 -9.84 6.22 -2.14
C PHE A 148 -8.80 6.57 -3.19
N VAL A 149 -8.89 7.76 -3.80
CA VAL A 149 -7.87 8.22 -4.75
C VAL A 149 -6.50 8.34 -4.07
N GLY A 150 -6.47 8.90 -2.86
CA GLY A 150 -5.26 9.01 -2.05
C GLY A 150 -4.68 7.63 -1.66
N HIS A 151 -5.54 6.66 -1.37
CA HIS A 151 -5.15 5.26 -1.11
C HIS A 151 -4.43 4.66 -2.32
N ASP A 152 -5.02 4.77 -3.51
CA ASP A 152 -4.44 4.21 -4.73
C ASP A 152 -3.10 4.87 -5.07
N LEU A 153 -3.01 6.20 -4.94
CA LEU A 153 -1.76 6.96 -5.09
C LEU A 153 -0.72 6.56 -4.04
N GLY A 154 -1.15 6.33 -2.80
CA GLY A 154 -0.28 5.89 -1.71
C GLY A 154 0.40 4.54 -1.98
N HIS A 155 -0.27 3.67 -2.75
CA HIS A 155 0.25 2.37 -3.18
C HIS A 155 1.02 2.40 -4.51
N ASN A 156 1.13 3.57 -5.14
CA ASN A 156 1.69 3.73 -6.49
C ASN A 156 0.89 2.94 -7.56
N SER A 157 -0.42 2.78 -7.35
CA SER A 157 -1.31 1.97 -8.19
C SER A 157 -1.98 2.77 -9.31
N VAL A 158 -1.77 4.10 -9.36
CA VAL A 158 -2.35 4.94 -10.40
C VAL A 158 -1.41 4.95 -11.59
N THR A 159 -0.29 5.66 -11.53
CA THR A 159 0.60 5.77 -12.70
C THR A 159 1.63 4.65 -12.78
N HIS A 160 1.80 3.87 -11.70
CA HIS A 160 2.94 2.96 -11.49
C HIS A 160 4.32 3.65 -11.51
N ASP A 161 4.37 4.98 -11.51
CA ASP A 161 5.57 5.76 -11.27
C ASP A 161 5.52 6.35 -9.87
N ARG A 162 6.46 5.92 -9.03
CA ARG A 162 6.50 6.31 -7.62
C ARG A 162 6.65 7.82 -7.41
N ALA A 163 7.38 8.51 -8.27
CA ALA A 163 7.58 9.95 -8.12
C ALA A 163 6.26 10.69 -8.40
N THR A 164 5.65 10.38 -9.54
CA THR A 164 4.38 10.96 -9.97
C THR A 164 3.26 10.68 -8.96
N ASP A 165 3.10 9.42 -8.52
CA ASP A 165 2.06 9.06 -7.56
C ASP A 165 2.32 9.68 -6.17
N CYS A 166 3.58 9.91 -5.79
CA CYS A 166 3.90 10.63 -4.56
C CYS A 166 3.52 12.11 -4.65
N ASP A 167 3.81 12.78 -5.77
CA ASP A 167 3.48 14.20 -5.97
C ASP A 167 1.96 14.40 -6.01
N LEU A 168 1.24 13.56 -6.76
CA LEU A 168 -0.22 13.55 -6.77
C LEU A 168 -0.79 13.22 -5.38
N GLY A 169 -0.17 12.28 -4.66
CA GLY A 169 -0.55 11.91 -3.29
C GLY A 169 -0.38 13.07 -2.29
N LEU A 170 0.60 13.95 -2.48
CA LEU A 170 0.73 15.17 -1.67
C LEU A 170 -0.42 16.15 -1.93
N ILE A 171 -0.89 16.25 -3.18
CA ILE A 171 -2.04 17.11 -3.52
C ILE A 171 -3.33 16.50 -2.93
N VAL A 172 -3.59 15.23 -3.20
CA VAL A 172 -4.83 14.56 -2.79
C VAL A 172 -4.88 14.34 -1.27
N GLY A 173 -3.85 13.72 -0.71
CA GLY A 173 -3.77 13.45 0.72
C GLY A 173 -3.63 14.74 1.51
N ASN A 174 -2.51 15.45 1.32
CA ASN A 174 -2.18 16.54 2.24
C ASN A 174 -3.04 17.79 2.01
N LEU A 175 -3.18 18.27 0.78
CA LEU A 175 -3.90 19.51 0.50
C LEU A 175 -5.42 19.32 0.56
N LEU A 176 -5.98 18.32 -0.13
CA LEU A 176 -7.42 18.19 -0.27
C LEU A 176 -8.11 17.50 0.91
N THR A 177 -7.42 16.59 1.61
CA THR A 177 -8.01 15.85 2.76
C THR A 177 -7.37 16.18 4.11
N GLY A 178 -6.23 16.87 4.14
CA GLY A 178 -5.49 17.14 5.38
C GLY A 178 -4.72 15.94 5.94
N ILE A 179 -4.73 14.80 5.25
CA ILE A 179 -4.05 13.58 5.70
C ILE A 179 -2.65 13.53 5.08
N SER A 180 -1.62 13.45 5.92
CA SER A 180 -0.25 13.26 5.43
C SER A 180 -0.09 11.91 4.73
N ILE A 181 0.17 11.93 3.43
CA ILE A 181 0.38 10.69 2.65
C ILE A 181 1.61 9.90 3.14
N GLY A 182 2.60 10.58 3.73
CA GLY A 182 3.77 9.92 4.31
C GLY A 182 3.44 9.16 5.59
N TRP A 183 2.65 9.78 6.49
CA TRP A 183 2.15 9.11 7.70
C TRP A 183 1.23 7.95 7.32
N TRP A 184 0.29 8.20 6.41
CA TRP A 184 -0.66 7.20 5.94
C TRP A 184 0.05 5.98 5.35
N LYS A 185 1.04 6.16 4.46
CA LYS A 185 1.81 5.03 3.92
C LYS A 185 2.53 4.25 5.01
N ARG A 186 3.10 4.93 6.02
CA ARG A 186 3.84 4.28 7.10
C ARG A 186 2.96 3.40 7.98
N SER A 187 1.72 3.79 8.27
CA SER A 187 0.76 2.98 9.02
C SER A 187 0.05 1.97 8.12
N HIS A 188 -0.57 2.45 7.05
CA HIS A 188 -1.44 1.65 6.18
C HIS A 188 -0.72 0.49 5.48
N ASN A 189 0.55 0.65 5.10
CA ASN A 189 1.29 -0.46 4.50
C ASN A 189 1.50 -1.63 5.47
N VAL A 190 1.59 -1.36 6.78
CA VAL A 190 1.71 -2.42 7.80
C VAL A 190 0.44 -3.24 7.86
N HIS A 191 -0.73 -2.58 7.79
CA HIS A 191 -2.02 -3.25 7.71
C HIS A 191 -2.13 -4.21 6.51
N HIS A 192 -1.50 -3.92 5.38
CA HIS A 192 -1.49 -4.83 4.23
C HIS A 192 -0.56 -6.05 4.41
N ILE A 193 0.40 -5.97 5.33
CA ILE A 193 1.30 -7.09 5.66
C ILE A 193 0.71 -7.96 6.76
N VAL A 194 0.09 -7.35 7.77
CA VAL A 194 -0.52 -8.04 8.92
C VAL A 194 -1.96 -7.57 9.12
N THR A 195 -2.80 -7.87 8.13
CA THR A 195 -4.21 -7.47 8.12
C THR A 195 -4.92 -7.96 9.38
N ASN A 196 -5.62 -7.06 10.07
CA ASN A 196 -6.32 -7.29 11.34
C ASN A 196 -5.44 -7.68 12.55
N SER A 197 -4.14 -7.38 12.51
CA SER A 197 -3.27 -7.42 13.70
C SER A 197 -3.05 -6.02 14.25
N CYS A 198 -3.08 -5.85 15.58
CA CYS A 198 -2.71 -4.58 16.20
C CYS A 198 -1.25 -4.24 15.85
N GLU A 199 -1.02 -3.01 15.40
CA GLU A 199 0.32 -2.42 15.28
C GLU A 199 0.88 -2.21 16.70
N ASN A 200 1.49 -3.24 17.26
CA ASN A 200 2.34 -3.13 18.45
C ASN A 200 3.77 -2.96 18.01
#